data_AF-A0ABD2VS61-F1
#
_entry.id   AF-A0ABD2VS61-F1
#
_cell.length_a   1.000
_cell.length_b   1.000
_cell.length_c   1.000
_cell.angle_alpha   90.00
_cell.angle_beta   90.00
_cell.angle_gamma   90.00
#
_symmetry.space_group_name_H-M   'P 1'
#
loop_
_entity.id
_entity.type
_entity.pdbx_description
1 polymer ?
#
loop_
_entity_poly.entity_id
_entity_poly.type
_entity_poly.pdbx_seq_one_letter_code
_entity_poly.pdbx_strand_id
1 'polypeptide(L)'
;MRIIESLEKGGYELFQSDAISIMKLFATYELFKKSRDFEIFWTKNEKYTEKAKKIMIIPNLSTYDLIQLRPWEAEKQLLHADYFQIVRSRRLFRLPKRVYREVCVAHMCEIISRRFFQFWALGCFYELVHFRLPIRCCDMIIEELLNEDLYNICLAATGQRREDDEKKSTTNVMIRPLKRARFKMCRSA
;
A
#
# COMPACT_ATOMS: atom_id res chain seq x y z
N MET A 1 -7.87 -0.04 -4.16
CA MET A 1 -7.74 -1.50 -3.86
C MET A 1 -9.07 -2.14 -4.26
N ARG A 2 -9.30 -2.32 -5.57
CA ARG A 2 -10.66 -2.48 -6.13
C ARG A 2 -11.39 -3.75 -5.67
N ILE A 3 -10.65 -4.78 -5.26
CA ILE A 3 -11.23 -5.96 -4.62
C ILE A 3 -11.92 -5.56 -3.32
N ILE A 4 -11.25 -4.80 -2.44
CA ILE A 4 -11.82 -4.29 -1.20
C ILE A 4 -13.00 -3.37 -1.48
N GLU A 5 -12.86 -2.41 -2.40
CA GLU A 5 -13.96 -1.52 -2.76
C GLU A 5 -15.17 -2.29 -3.32
N SER A 6 -14.94 -3.40 -4.02
CA SER A 6 -15.99 -4.28 -4.52
C SER A 6 -16.65 -5.07 -3.40
N LEU A 7 -15.87 -5.55 -2.43
CA LEU A 7 -16.39 -6.24 -1.24
C LEU A 7 -17.26 -5.27 -0.43
N GLU A 8 -16.79 -4.05 -0.19
CA GLU A 8 -17.56 -3.02 0.53
C GLU A 8 -18.85 -2.63 -0.20
N LYS A 9 -18.81 -2.49 -1.53
CA LYS A 9 -20.03 -2.29 -2.34
C LYS A 9 -21.00 -3.46 -2.27
N GLY A 10 -20.49 -4.68 -2.07
CA GLY A 10 -21.28 -5.88 -1.83
C GLY A 10 -21.83 -5.99 -0.40
N GLY A 11 -21.58 -5.00 0.46
CA GLY A 11 -22.06 -4.99 1.84
C GLY A 11 -21.08 -5.58 2.86
N TYR A 12 -19.89 -6.00 2.45
CA TYR A 12 -18.86 -6.46 3.38
C TYR A 12 -18.30 -5.29 4.17
N GLU A 13 -18.35 -5.36 5.50
CA GLU A 13 -17.72 -4.36 6.36
C GLU A 13 -16.29 -4.80 6.69
N LEU A 14 -15.30 -4.05 6.21
CA LEU A 14 -13.90 -4.37 6.47
C LEU A 14 -13.53 -3.93 7.91
N PHE A 15 -13.07 -4.88 8.73
CA PHE A 15 -12.56 -4.60 10.06
C PHE A 15 -11.03 -4.52 10.08
N GLN A 16 -10.48 -3.99 11.18
CA GLN A 16 -9.04 -3.89 11.36
C GLN A 16 -8.34 -5.26 11.31
N SER A 17 -8.96 -6.30 11.84
CA SER A 17 -8.46 -7.68 11.75
C SER A 17 -8.33 -8.16 10.30
N ASP A 18 -9.31 -7.81 9.45
CA ASP A 18 -9.29 -8.15 8.03
C ASP A 18 -8.20 -7.35 7.32
N ALA A 19 -8.07 -6.07 7.66
CA ALA A 19 -7.04 -5.22 7.09
C ALA A 19 -5.63 -5.72 7.41
N ILE A 20 -5.37 -6.10 8.66
CA ILE A 20 -4.11 -6.70 9.09
C ILE A 20 -3.88 -8.04 8.40
N SER A 21 -4.93 -8.86 8.22
CA SER A 21 -4.82 -10.12 7.48
C SER A 21 -4.41 -9.89 6.02
N ILE A 22 -4.98 -8.88 5.37
CA ILE A 22 -4.60 -8.46 4.02
C ILE A 22 -3.15 -7.97 4.00
N MET A 23 -2.75 -7.08 4.93
CA MET A 23 -1.36 -6.60 5.01
C MET A 23 -0.37 -7.73 5.25
N LYS A 24 -0.74 -8.70 6.08
CA LYS A 24 0.05 -9.91 6.35
C LYS A 24 0.28 -10.72 5.08
N LEU A 25 -0.71 -10.83 4.18
CA LEU A 25 -0.50 -11.48 2.88
C LEU A 25 0.63 -10.80 2.09
N PHE A 26 0.70 -9.46 2.10
CA PHE A 26 1.80 -8.74 1.42
C PHE A 26 3.15 -9.06 2.05
N ALA A 27 3.22 -9.14 3.39
CA ALA A 27 4.41 -9.56 4.11
C ALA A 27 4.81 -11.01 3.77
N THR A 28 3.86 -11.95 3.77
CA THR A 28 4.09 -13.38 3.48
C THR A 28 4.62 -13.61 2.07
N TYR A 29 4.18 -12.82 1.09
CA TYR A 29 4.71 -12.87 -0.29
C TYR A 29 6.01 -12.07 -0.47
N GLU A 30 6.59 -11.55 0.62
CA GLU A 30 7.81 -10.74 0.66
C GLU A 30 7.73 -9.51 -0.25
N LEU A 31 6.53 -8.94 -0.43
CA LEU A 31 6.33 -7.85 -1.39
C LEU A 31 7.11 -6.58 -0.95
N PHE A 32 7.24 -6.34 0.35
CA PHE A 32 8.02 -5.21 0.86
C PHE A 32 9.52 -5.35 0.56
N LYS A 33 10.10 -6.51 0.88
CA LYS A 33 11.51 -6.81 0.62
C LYS A 33 11.84 -6.73 -0.87
N LYS A 34 11.02 -7.38 -1.70
CA LYS A 34 11.20 -7.38 -3.17
C LYS A 34 11.13 -5.97 -3.73
N SER A 35 10.29 -5.11 -3.18
CA SER A 35 10.20 -3.71 -3.57
C SER A 35 11.45 -2.92 -3.20
N ARG A 36 11.99 -3.06 -1.97
CA ARG A 36 13.23 -2.37 -1.55
C ARG A 36 14.47 -2.81 -2.32
N ASP A 37 14.60 -4.12 -2.59
CA ASP A 37 15.74 -4.68 -3.32
C ASP A 37 15.83 -4.15 -4.77
N PHE A 38 14.80 -3.43 -5.23
CA PHE A 38 14.74 -2.82 -6.55
C PHE A 38 15.92 -1.87 -6.85
N GLU A 39 16.18 -0.89 -6.00
CA GLU A 39 17.17 0.16 -6.27
C GLU A 39 18.58 -0.43 -6.46
N ILE A 40 18.90 -1.44 -5.67
CA ILE A 40 20.16 -2.19 -5.73
C ILE A 40 20.22 -3.07 -6.99
N PHE A 41 19.11 -3.64 -7.44
CA PHE A 41 19.07 -4.64 -8.51
C PHE A 41 19.32 -4.05 -9.92
N TRP A 42 18.85 -2.84 -10.18
CA TRP A 42 18.99 -2.19 -11.50
C TRP A 42 20.26 -1.38 -11.66
N THR A 43 20.75 -0.78 -10.56
CA THR A 43 22.06 -0.09 -10.53
C THR A 43 23.20 -1.03 -10.95
N LYS A 44 23.06 -2.33 -10.68
CA LYS A 44 24.05 -3.35 -11.05
C LYS A 44 23.93 -3.88 -12.49
N ASN A 45 22.90 -3.51 -13.26
CA ASN A 45 22.68 -4.11 -14.59
C ASN A 45 22.21 -3.12 -15.67
N GLU A 46 23.15 -2.36 -16.21
CA GLU A 46 22.95 -1.34 -17.25
C GLU A 46 22.17 -1.84 -18.49
N LYS A 47 22.48 -3.04 -18.99
CA LYS A 47 21.80 -3.64 -20.15
C LYS A 47 20.29 -3.82 -19.94
N TYR A 48 19.84 -4.10 -18.72
CA TYR A 48 18.42 -4.25 -18.43
C TYR A 48 17.76 -2.91 -18.19
N THR A 49 18.46 -1.98 -17.56
CA THR A 49 18.01 -0.59 -17.41
C THR A 49 17.63 0.04 -18.75
N GLU A 50 18.49 -0.11 -19.77
CA GLU A 50 18.21 0.37 -21.12
C GLU A 50 16.98 -0.29 -21.76
N LYS A 51 16.73 -1.56 -21.45
CA LYS A 51 15.53 -2.25 -21.94
C LYS A 51 14.28 -1.79 -21.20
N ALA A 52 14.36 -1.54 -19.89
CA ALA A 52 13.24 -1.06 -19.09
C ALA A 52 12.78 0.35 -19.52
N LYS A 53 13.72 1.25 -19.84
CA LYS A 53 13.45 2.59 -20.40
C LYS A 53 12.65 2.53 -21.72
N LYS A 54 12.87 1.49 -22.53
CA LYS A 54 12.19 1.31 -23.82
C LYS A 54 10.80 0.69 -23.71
N ILE A 55 10.49 0.03 -22.60
CA ILE A 55 9.18 -0.62 -22.42
C ILE A 55 8.21 0.41 -21.84
N MET A 56 7.49 1.08 -22.72
CA MET A 56 6.42 2.00 -22.34
C MET A 56 5.26 1.23 -21.71
N ILE A 57 4.89 1.58 -20.49
CA ILE A 57 3.84 0.93 -19.71
C ILE A 57 2.49 1.62 -19.95
N ILE A 58 2.49 2.96 -19.91
CA ILE A 58 1.41 3.84 -20.39
C ILE A 58 2.04 4.93 -21.28
N PRO A 59 1.25 5.72 -22.04
CA PRO A 59 1.80 6.87 -22.73
C PRO A 59 2.59 7.75 -21.74
N ASN A 60 3.84 8.05 -22.06
CA ASN A 60 4.77 8.86 -21.25
C ASN A 60 5.35 8.25 -19.96
N LEU A 61 5.06 6.98 -19.63
CA LEU A 61 5.70 6.30 -18.50
C LEU A 61 6.30 4.97 -18.93
N SER A 62 7.63 4.87 -18.84
CA SER A 62 8.33 3.61 -19.08
C SER A 62 8.29 2.69 -17.85
N THR A 63 8.73 1.45 -18.05
CA THR A 63 8.93 0.51 -16.94
C THR A 63 9.98 1.02 -15.99
N TYR A 64 11.03 1.67 -16.50
CA TYR A 64 12.04 2.27 -15.65
C TYR A 64 11.45 3.41 -14.81
N ASP A 65 10.70 4.33 -15.42
CA ASP A 65 10.12 5.49 -14.73
C ASP A 65 9.14 5.05 -13.63
N LEU A 66 8.25 4.10 -13.93
CA LEU A 66 7.30 3.56 -12.96
C LEU A 66 7.96 3.11 -11.66
N ILE A 67 9.16 2.56 -11.76
CA ILE A 67 9.82 1.97 -10.60
C ILE A 67 10.74 2.96 -9.90
N GLN A 68 11.17 4.02 -10.58
CA GLN A 68 11.81 5.16 -9.93
C GLN A 68 10.81 6.03 -9.14
N LEU A 69 9.53 6.00 -9.52
CA LEU A 69 8.51 6.72 -8.78
C LEU A 69 8.39 6.17 -7.36
N ARG A 70 8.48 7.07 -6.38
CA ARG A 70 8.18 6.71 -5.00
C ARG A 70 6.70 6.39 -4.87
N PRO A 71 6.29 5.52 -3.92
CA PRO A 71 4.89 5.09 -3.82
C PRO A 71 3.87 6.23 -3.74
N TRP A 72 4.18 7.35 -3.07
CA TRP A 72 3.30 8.51 -2.96
C TRP A 72 3.30 9.42 -4.20
N GLU A 73 4.37 9.39 -5.01
CA GLU A 73 4.45 10.13 -6.28
C GLU A 73 3.66 9.40 -7.36
N ALA A 74 3.79 8.07 -7.39
CA ALA A 74 3.10 7.20 -8.32
C ALA A 74 1.59 7.20 -8.11
N GLU A 75 1.13 7.30 -6.86
CA GLU A 75 -0.30 7.39 -6.53
C GLU A 75 -0.99 8.59 -7.22
N LYS A 76 -0.26 9.70 -7.41
CA LYS A 76 -0.80 10.91 -8.05
C LYS A 76 -0.79 10.81 -9.58
N GLN A 77 0.08 9.97 -10.13
CA GLN A 77 0.32 9.87 -11.57
C GLN A 77 -0.42 8.72 -12.23
N LEU A 78 -0.75 7.66 -11.48
CA LEU A 78 -1.33 6.44 -12.02
C LEU A 78 -2.76 6.25 -11.53
N LEU A 79 -3.69 6.19 -12.48
CA LEU A 79 -5.05 5.79 -12.19
C LEU A 79 -5.12 4.27 -12.04
N HIS A 80 -6.13 3.80 -11.31
CA HIS A 80 -6.38 2.36 -11.19
C HIS A 80 -6.57 1.68 -12.56
N ALA A 81 -7.16 2.38 -13.53
CA ALA A 81 -7.34 1.87 -14.90
C ALA A 81 -5.99 1.57 -15.59
N ASP A 82 -4.98 2.38 -15.31
CA ASP A 82 -3.63 2.21 -15.84
C ASP A 82 -3.08 0.87 -15.35
N TYR A 83 -3.08 0.61 -14.04
CA TYR A 83 -2.62 -0.68 -13.49
C TYR A 83 -3.28 -1.90 -14.14
N PHE A 84 -4.59 -1.85 -14.37
CA PHE A 84 -5.29 -2.93 -15.06
C PHE A 84 -4.79 -3.10 -16.51
N GLN A 85 -4.58 -2.00 -17.22
CA GLN A 85 -4.00 -2.01 -18.56
C GLN A 85 -2.57 -2.58 -18.56
N ILE A 86 -1.75 -2.25 -17.56
CA ILE A 86 -0.38 -2.76 -17.42
C ILE A 86 -0.40 -4.29 -17.31
N VAL A 87 -1.18 -4.82 -16.37
CA VAL A 87 -1.29 -6.27 -16.16
C VAL A 87 -1.83 -6.97 -17.41
N ARG A 88 -2.89 -6.41 -18.02
CA ARG A 88 -3.54 -6.99 -19.21
C ARG A 88 -2.64 -6.98 -20.45
N SER A 89 -1.87 -5.91 -20.64
CA SER A 89 -1.01 -5.74 -21.83
C SER A 89 0.16 -6.73 -21.90
N ARG A 90 0.44 -7.44 -20.80
CA ARG A 90 1.59 -8.34 -20.65
C ARG A 90 2.93 -7.69 -21.00
N ARG A 91 3.03 -6.35 -20.99
CA ARG A 91 4.25 -5.62 -21.36
C ARG A 91 5.42 -5.96 -20.43
N LEU A 92 5.14 -6.21 -19.15
CA LEU A 92 6.12 -6.68 -18.17
C LEU A 92 6.72 -8.04 -18.55
N PHE A 93 6.02 -8.89 -19.32
CA PHE A 93 6.59 -10.15 -19.81
C PHE A 93 7.71 -9.97 -20.84
N ARG A 94 7.86 -8.76 -21.41
CA ARG A 94 8.99 -8.41 -22.29
C ARG A 94 10.30 -8.22 -21.52
N LEU A 95 10.24 -8.13 -20.19
CA LEU A 95 11.43 -8.14 -19.35
C LEU A 95 12.08 -9.52 -19.36
N PRO A 96 13.41 -9.59 -19.60
CA PRO A 96 14.08 -10.83 -19.97
C PRO A 96 14.26 -11.83 -18.83
N LYS A 97 14.33 -11.40 -17.56
CA LYS A 97 14.40 -12.31 -16.40
C LYS A 97 13.16 -12.22 -15.55
N ARG A 98 12.79 -13.38 -14.98
CA ARG A 98 11.67 -13.53 -14.05
C ARG A 98 11.79 -12.58 -12.84
N VAL A 99 13.00 -12.44 -12.29
CA VAL A 99 13.27 -11.56 -11.14
C VAL A 99 12.86 -10.12 -11.42
N TYR A 100 13.16 -9.56 -12.60
CA TYR A 100 12.73 -8.20 -12.96
C TYR A 100 11.22 -8.04 -12.94
N ARG A 101 10.49 -9.05 -13.42
CA ARG A 101 9.02 -9.04 -13.45
C ARG A 101 8.46 -9.08 -12.03
N GLU A 102 9.00 -9.94 -11.19
CA GLU A 102 8.57 -10.08 -9.79
C GLU A 102 8.80 -8.80 -9.00
N VAL A 103 9.94 -8.15 -9.18
CA VAL A 103 10.23 -6.87 -8.52
C VAL A 103 9.31 -5.76 -9.03
N CYS A 104 9.09 -5.65 -10.35
CA CYS A 104 8.15 -4.65 -10.90
C CYS A 104 6.73 -4.87 -10.34
N VAL A 105 6.28 -6.13 -10.26
CA VAL A 105 4.97 -6.48 -9.69
C VAL A 105 4.91 -6.13 -8.21
N ALA A 106 5.96 -6.42 -7.43
CA ALA A 106 6.01 -6.07 -6.02
C ALA A 106 5.91 -4.54 -5.81
N HIS A 107 6.67 -3.74 -6.57
CA HIS A 107 6.62 -2.28 -6.50
C HIS A 107 5.24 -1.74 -6.85
N MET A 108 4.63 -2.23 -7.93
CA MET A 108 3.25 -1.85 -8.29
C MET A 108 2.25 -2.21 -7.20
N CYS A 109 2.36 -3.40 -6.62
CA CYS A 109 1.52 -3.81 -5.51
C CYS A 109 1.68 -2.87 -4.31
N GLU A 110 2.90 -2.42 -4.00
CA GLU A 110 3.16 -1.45 -2.95
C GLU A 110 2.51 -0.09 -3.24
N ILE A 111 2.59 0.41 -4.48
CA ILE A 111 1.92 1.65 -4.87
C ILE A 111 0.39 1.52 -4.74
N ILE A 112 -0.21 0.47 -5.31
CA ILE A 112 -1.67 0.30 -5.33
C ILE A 112 -2.23 0.11 -3.90
N SER A 113 -1.47 -0.54 -3.02
CA SER A 113 -1.89 -0.77 -1.64
C SER A 113 -1.58 0.41 -0.72
N ARG A 114 -0.81 1.41 -1.16
CA ARG A 114 -0.34 2.54 -0.35
C ARG A 114 -1.43 3.21 0.48
N ARG A 115 -2.47 3.75 -0.18
CA ARG A 115 -3.59 4.41 0.50
C ARG A 115 -4.30 3.51 1.50
N PHE A 116 -4.44 2.24 1.16
CA PHE A 116 -5.07 1.26 2.04
C PHE A 116 -4.23 1.08 3.31
N PHE A 117 -2.91 0.96 3.16
CA PHE A 117 -2.01 0.84 4.30
C PHE A 117 -2.04 2.09 5.18
N GLN A 118 -1.94 3.28 4.57
CA GLN A 118 -1.96 4.55 5.29
C GLN A 118 -3.26 4.75 6.07
N PHE A 119 -4.41 4.45 5.46
CA PHE A 119 -5.71 4.61 6.10
C PHE A 119 -5.84 3.79 7.39
N TRP A 120 -5.45 2.51 7.34
CA TRP A 120 -5.51 1.62 8.49
C TRP A 120 -4.42 1.92 9.53
N ALA A 121 -3.20 2.23 9.08
CA ALA A 121 -2.10 2.57 9.96
C ALA A 121 -2.33 3.90 10.69
N LEU A 122 -2.97 4.89 10.08
CA LEU A 122 -3.31 6.16 10.73
C LEU A 122 -4.20 5.95 11.95
N GLY A 123 -5.24 5.12 11.83
CA GLY A 123 -6.10 4.77 12.97
C GLY A 123 -5.33 4.06 14.07
N CYS A 124 -4.54 3.04 13.70
CA CYS A 124 -3.70 2.28 14.64
C CYS A 124 -2.68 3.18 15.36
N PHE A 125 -2.01 4.05 14.61
CA PHE A 125 -1.01 4.98 15.16
C PHE A 125 -1.64 5.98 16.11
N TYR A 126 -2.81 6.54 15.75
CA TYR A 126 -3.52 7.51 16.56
C TYR A 126 -3.93 6.93 17.92
N GLU A 127 -4.32 5.65 17.95
CA GLU A 127 -4.56 4.89 19.19
C GLU A 127 -3.27 4.62 19.98
N LEU A 128 -2.22 4.14 19.31
CA LEU A 128 -0.92 3.82 19.92
C LEU A 128 -0.29 5.02 20.63
N VAL A 129 -0.46 6.23 20.09
CA VAL A 129 0.03 7.47 20.73
C VAL A 129 -0.96 8.04 21.74
N HIS A 130 -2.01 7.30 22.09
CA HIS A 130 -3.07 7.69 23.02
C HIS A 130 -3.66 9.06 22.71
N PHE A 131 -3.89 9.35 21.42
CA PHE A 131 -4.49 10.60 20.96
C PHE A 131 -3.72 11.88 21.35
N ARG A 132 -2.44 11.76 21.73
CA ARG A 132 -1.62 12.89 22.22
C ARG A 132 -1.22 13.87 21.13
N LEU A 133 -1.21 13.43 19.88
CA LEU A 133 -0.88 14.26 18.73
C LEU A 133 -2.15 14.64 17.97
N PRO A 134 -2.28 15.85 17.41
CA PRO A 134 -3.35 16.16 16.48
C PRO A 134 -3.36 15.18 15.29
N ILE A 135 -4.55 14.79 14.80
CA ILE A 135 -4.70 13.84 13.68
C ILE A 135 -3.88 14.25 12.44
N ARG A 136 -3.75 15.56 12.20
CA ARG A 136 -2.95 16.11 11.09
C ARG A 136 -1.46 15.81 11.23
N CYS A 137 -0.93 15.83 12.45
CA CYS A 137 0.47 15.48 12.71
C CYS A 137 0.69 13.97 12.49
N CYS A 138 -0.26 13.14 12.91
CA CYS A 138 -0.22 11.70 12.64
C CYS A 138 -0.23 11.40 11.14
N ASP A 139 -1.07 12.12 10.37
CA ASP A 139 -1.16 11.99 8.91
C ASP A 139 0.20 12.27 8.24
N MET A 140 0.87 13.36 8.61
CA MET A 140 2.20 13.71 8.08
C MET A 140 3.26 12.66 8.40
N ILE A 141 3.24 12.08 9.61
CA ILE A 141 4.17 10.99 9.96
C ILE A 141 3.88 9.76 9.09
N ILE A 142 2.61 9.37 8.97
CA ILE A 142 2.17 8.21 8.19
C ILE A 142 2.47 8.36 6.69
N GLU A 143 2.44 9.58 6.17
CA GLU A 143 2.76 9.88 4.77
C GLU A 143 4.19 9.49 4.38
N GLU A 144 5.15 9.61 5.31
CA GLU A 144 6.58 9.38 5.07
C GLU A 144 7.03 7.91 5.23
N LEU A 145 6.24 7.07 5.89
CA LEU A 145 6.62 5.69 6.25
C LEU A 145 6.41 4.69 5.11
N LEU A 146 7.19 3.62 4.94
CA LEU A 146 6.94 2.60 3.90
C LEU A 146 5.78 1.67 4.28
N ASN A 147 5.24 0.89 3.33
CA ASN A 147 4.11 0.01 3.65
C ASN A 147 4.45 -1.06 4.71
N GLU A 148 5.71 -1.48 4.79
CA GLU A 148 6.15 -2.37 5.86
C GLU A 148 6.07 -1.69 7.24
N ASP A 149 6.49 -0.43 7.35
CA ASP A 149 6.42 0.33 8.58
C ASP A 149 4.95 0.55 9.00
N LEU A 150 4.09 0.89 8.03
CA LEU A 150 2.65 1.02 8.24
C LEU A 150 2.01 -0.29 8.73
N TYR A 151 2.43 -1.43 8.17
CA TYR A 151 2.00 -2.75 8.63
C TYR A 151 2.48 -3.03 10.06
N ASN A 152 3.74 -2.71 10.38
CA ASN A 152 4.30 -2.91 11.71
C ASN A 152 3.59 -2.07 12.78
N ILE A 153 3.19 -0.84 12.45
CA ILE A 153 2.32 -0.01 13.30
C ILE A 153 0.99 -0.73 13.58
N CYS A 154 0.32 -1.23 12.55
CA CYS A 154 -0.94 -1.95 12.72
C CYS A 154 -0.77 -3.21 13.59
N LEU A 155 0.33 -3.95 13.44
CA LEU A 155 0.63 -5.10 14.28
C LEU A 155 0.85 -4.69 15.75
N ALA A 156 1.64 -3.65 16.00
CA ALA A 156 1.90 -3.17 17.35
C ALA A 156 0.60 -2.79 18.09
N ALA A 157 -0.34 -2.15 17.38
CA ALA A 157 -1.65 -1.80 17.93
C ALA A 157 -2.49 -3.03 18.36
N THR A 158 -2.27 -4.20 17.75
CA THR A 158 -2.95 -5.45 18.18
C THR A 158 -2.37 -6.03 19.46
N GLY A 159 -1.11 -5.75 19.79
CA GLY A 159 -0.46 -6.21 21.01
C GLY A 159 -1.05 -5.53 22.25
N GLN A 160 -1.30 -4.22 22.18
CA GLN A 160 -1.87 -3.45 23.30
C GLN A 160 -3.30 -3.88 23.67
N ARG A 161 -4.11 -4.36 22.72
CA ARG A 161 -5.47 -4.81 23.03
C ARG A 161 -5.53 -6.03 23.92
N ARG A 162 -4.54 -6.93 23.82
CA ARG A 162 -4.50 -8.14 24.66
C ARG A 162 -4.24 -7.84 26.13
N GLU A 163 -3.57 -6.74 26.45
CA GLU A 163 -3.34 -6.30 27.83
C GLU A 163 -4.53 -5.51 28.40
N ASP A 164 -5.30 -4.82 27.54
CA ASP A 164 -6.50 -4.08 27.94
C ASP A 164 -7.76 -4.97 28.05
N ASP A 165 -7.84 -6.07 27.27
CA ASP A 165 -8.95 -7.03 27.30
C ASP A 165 -8.98 -7.88 28.58
N GLU A 166 -7.84 -8.05 29.28
CA GLU A 166 -7.80 -8.63 30.64
C GLU A 166 -8.39 -7.70 31.71
N LYS A 167 -8.65 -6.42 31.37
CA LYS A 167 -9.24 -5.44 32.30
C LYS A 167 -10.63 -4.94 31.89
N LYS A 168 -11.14 -5.27 30.71
CA LYS A 168 -12.49 -4.86 30.27
C LYS A 168 -13.21 -5.93 29.44
N SER A 169 -13.71 -6.94 30.14
CA SER A 169 -14.96 -7.58 29.74
C SER A 169 -16.02 -6.49 29.52
N THR A 170 -16.71 -6.50 28.38
CA THR A 170 -17.73 -5.55 27.92
C THR A 170 -17.28 -4.15 27.50
N THR A 171 -16.58 -4.01 26.37
CA THR A 171 -16.98 -3.02 25.34
C THR A 171 -16.48 -3.45 23.96
N ASN A 172 -17.40 -3.92 23.10
CA ASN A 172 -17.16 -3.96 21.65
C ASN A 172 -16.95 -2.52 21.16
N VAL A 173 -15.72 -2.01 21.21
CA VAL A 173 -15.38 -0.74 20.58
C VAL A 173 -15.31 -1.01 19.08
N MET A 174 -16.44 -0.75 18.40
CA MET A 174 -16.50 -0.59 16.95
C MET A 174 -15.47 0.47 16.54
N ILE A 175 -14.28 0.04 16.15
CA ILE A 175 -13.33 0.93 15.48
C ILE A 175 -13.72 0.95 14.02
N ARG A 176 -14.70 1.81 13.73
CA ARG A 176 -14.85 2.40 12.40
C ARG A 176 -13.74 3.45 12.29
N PRO A 177 -12.69 3.27 11.48
CA PRO A 177 -11.78 4.36 11.21
C PRO A 177 -12.58 5.43 10.47
N LEU A 178 -12.88 6.54 11.16
CA LEU A 178 -13.42 7.81 10.63
C LEU A 178 -14.21 7.69 9.31
N LYS A 179 -15.32 6.92 9.31
CA LYS A 179 -16.08 6.54 8.10
C LYS A 179 -16.76 7.71 7.34
N ARG A 180 -16.48 8.99 7.62
CA ARG A 180 -17.30 10.10 7.08
C ARG A 180 -16.65 11.35 6.50
N ALA A 181 -15.33 11.55 6.51
CA ALA A 181 -14.78 12.82 6.01
C ALA A 181 -13.96 12.74 4.71
N ARG A 182 -13.09 11.73 4.50
CA ARG A 182 -12.11 11.81 3.40
C ARG A 182 -12.49 11.11 2.09
N PHE A 183 -13.34 10.08 2.09
CA PHE A 183 -13.73 9.40 0.84
C PHE A 183 -14.72 10.20 -0.04
N LYS A 184 -15.31 11.28 0.48
CA LYS A 184 -16.15 12.19 -0.33
C LYS A 184 -15.34 13.23 -1.13
N MET A 185 -14.05 13.47 -0.82
CA MET A 185 -13.25 14.47 -1.54
C MET A 185 -12.67 13.96 -2.88
N CYS A 186 -12.67 12.66 -3.16
CA CYS A 186 -12.25 12.13 -4.47
C CYS A 186 -13.42 12.02 -5.49
N ARG A 187 -14.54 12.72 -5.26
CA ARG A 187 -15.69 12.77 -6.20
C ARG A 187 -15.96 14.15 -6.79
N SER A 188 -15.08 15.12 -6.61
CA SER A 188 -15.26 16.48 -7.16
C SER A 188 -13.94 17.02 -7.71
N ALA A 189 -13.54 16.53 -8.88
CA ALA A 189 -12.77 17.23 -9.92
C ALA A 189 -12.67 16.29 -11.14
#